data_AF-A0AAU2IVU3-F1
#
_entry.id   AF-A0AAU2IVU3-F1
#
_cell.length_a   1.000
_cell.length_b   1.000
_cell.length_c   1.000
_cell.angle_alpha   90.00
_cell.angle_beta   90.00
_cell.angle_gamma   90.00
#
_symmetry.space_group_name_H-M   'P 1'
#
loop_
_entity.id
_entity.type
_entity.pdbx_description
1 polymer ?
#
loop_
_entity_poly.entity_id
_entity_poly.type
_entity_poly.pdbx_seq_one_letter_code
_entity_poly.pdbx_strand_id
1 'polypeptide(L)'
;MRITPRAHEIKKVVDILEDPTFDSPEQLAKAVIKEVGDMLQMRDLFVMVHTWADGSKGLNFGPFGAVGEAETFAKKMSFGGTGKVVPLTSSGIMLANHDGKKDGWPGYCWNPECGHAPWTHAVDGASRGKCHLETCNCDKFVKDDPSLKGKKKTVARKAGTSKGVNEL
;
A
#
# COMPACT_ATOMS: atom_id res chain seq x y z
N MET A 1 14.08 1.74 -5.49
CA MET A 1 12.98 1.92 -4.54
C MET A 1 13.50 2.38 -3.19
N ARG A 2 13.26 3.64 -2.84
CA ARG A 2 13.34 4.11 -1.46
C ARG A 2 11.99 3.92 -0.78
N ILE A 3 11.99 3.23 0.36
CA ILE A 3 10.77 3.00 1.14
C ILE A 3 10.67 4.07 2.20
N THR A 4 9.56 4.81 2.22
CA THR A 4 9.15 5.57 3.40
C THR A 4 8.14 4.69 4.16
N PRO A 5 8.48 4.20 5.38
CA PRO A 5 7.56 3.37 6.14
C PRO A 5 6.29 4.14 6.52
N ARG A 6 5.13 3.51 6.37
CA ARG A 6 3.84 4.07 6.78
C ARG A 6 3.54 3.65 8.22
N ALA A 7 2.74 4.43 8.94
CA ALA A 7 2.45 4.18 10.36
C ALA A 7 1.92 2.76 10.65
N HIS A 8 1.03 2.23 9.79
CA HIS A 8 0.51 0.86 9.95
C HIS A 8 1.56 -0.22 9.64
N GLU A 9 2.51 0.06 8.74
CA GLU A 9 3.60 -0.87 8.42
C GLU A 9 4.56 -0.99 9.61
N ILE A 10 4.92 0.16 10.20
CA ILE A 10 5.74 0.21 11.42
C ILE A 10 5.04 -0.55 12.55
N LYS A 11 3.74 -0.28 12.77
CA LYS A 11 2.97 -0.96 13.82
C LYS A 11 3.04 -2.48 13.69
N LYS A 12 2.74 -3.03 12.50
CA LYS A 12 2.80 -4.49 12.30
C LYS A 12 4.19 -5.09 12.53
N VAL A 13 5.25 -4.39 12.12
CA VAL A 13 6.62 -4.85 12.40
C VAL A 13 6.91 -4.83 13.90
N VAL A 14 6.49 -3.78 14.62
CA VAL A 14 6.63 -3.70 16.08
C VAL A 14 5.82 -4.80 16.76
N ASP A 15 4.57 -5.03 16.34
CA ASP A 15 3.71 -6.09 16.88
C ASP A 15 4.40 -7.47 16.77
N ILE A 16 5.11 -7.75 15.67
CA ILE A 16 5.92 -8.97 15.50
C ILE A 16 7.13 -8.97 16.43
N LEU A 17 7.83 -7.85 16.56
CA LEU A 17 9.03 -7.71 17.41
C LEU A 17 8.71 -7.85 18.91
N GLU A 18 7.49 -7.50 19.31
CA GLU A 18 7.02 -7.57 20.70
C GLU A 18 6.28 -8.90 21.00
N ASP A 19 6.11 -9.78 20.01
CA ASP A 19 5.42 -11.05 20.17
C ASP A 19 6.26 -12.06 20.99
N PRO A 20 5.82 -12.46 22.19
CA PRO A 20 6.56 -13.37 23.06
C PRO A 20 6.48 -14.84 22.60
N THR A 21 5.74 -15.15 21.54
CA THR A 21 5.52 -16.52 21.06
C THR A 21 6.65 -17.05 20.17
N PHE A 22 7.60 -16.21 19.76
CA PHE A 22 8.76 -16.65 19.01
C PHE A 22 9.81 -17.30 19.92
N ASP A 23 10.15 -18.56 19.66
CA ASP A 23 11.09 -19.34 20.47
C ASP A 23 12.56 -19.05 20.15
N SER A 24 12.83 -18.40 19.01
CA SER A 24 14.21 -18.08 18.60
C SER A 24 14.32 -16.79 17.75
N PRO A 25 15.49 -16.13 17.77
CA PRO A 25 15.76 -14.96 16.92
C PRO A 25 15.55 -15.23 15.43
N GLU A 26 15.85 -16.45 14.96
CA GLU A 26 15.69 -16.84 13.56
C GLU A 26 14.21 -16.94 13.17
N GLN A 27 13.33 -17.40 14.07
CA GLN A 27 11.89 -17.42 13.81
C GLN A 27 11.35 -15.99 13.71
N LEU A 28 11.74 -15.12 14.64
CA LEU A 28 11.36 -13.71 14.64
C LEU A 28 11.83 -13.00 13.36
N ALA A 29 13.10 -13.17 12.99
CA ALA A 29 13.66 -12.57 11.78
C ALA A 29 12.91 -13.03 10.52
N LYS A 30 12.57 -14.32 10.43
CA LYS A 30 11.75 -14.84 9.31
C LYS A 30 10.36 -14.21 9.28
N ALA A 31 9.72 -14.01 10.43
CA ALA A 31 8.41 -13.37 10.51
C ALA A 31 8.47 -11.92 10.02
N VAL A 32 9.44 -11.15 10.50
CA VAL A 32 9.65 -9.75 10.06
C VAL A 32 9.92 -9.66 8.56
N ILE A 33 10.81 -10.50 8.01
CA ILE A 33 11.13 -10.50 6.57
C ILE A 33 9.90 -10.82 5.73
N LYS A 34 9.10 -11.81 6.14
CA LYS A 34 7.87 -12.19 5.45
C LYS A 34 6.84 -11.05 5.46
N GLU A 35 6.64 -10.43 6.61
CA GLU A 35 5.69 -9.31 6.76
C GLU A 35 6.11 -8.11 5.92
N VAL A 36 7.40 -7.74 5.94
CA VAL A 36 7.92 -6.67 5.08
C VAL A 36 7.76 -7.03 3.60
N GLY A 37 8.01 -8.29 3.23
CA GLY A 37 7.78 -8.78 1.87
C GLY A 37 6.33 -8.61 1.42
N ASP A 38 5.37 -9.00 2.24
CA ASP A 38 3.93 -8.81 2.00
C ASP A 38 3.58 -7.32 1.86
N MET A 39 4.08 -6.46 2.75
CA MET A 39 3.86 -5.01 2.66
C MET A 39 4.37 -4.43 1.33
N LEU A 40 5.55 -4.86 0.87
CA LEU A 40 6.11 -4.42 -0.40
C LEU A 40 5.30 -4.94 -1.58
N GLN A 41 4.79 -6.16 -1.50
CA GLN A 41 3.91 -6.70 -2.53
C GLN A 41 2.58 -5.96 -2.61
N MET A 42 2.12 -5.31 -1.54
CA MET A 42 0.89 -4.50 -1.50
C MET A 42 1.07 -3.04 -1.93
N ARG A 43 2.29 -2.62 -2.31
CA ARG A 43 2.57 -1.24 -2.72
C ARG A 43 2.36 -1.01 -4.21
N ASP A 44 1.87 0.18 -4.53
CA ASP A 44 1.99 0.73 -5.87
C ASP A 44 3.47 1.01 -6.15
N LEU A 45 3.97 0.44 -7.24
CA LEU A 45 5.34 0.61 -7.69
C LEU A 45 5.34 1.15 -9.11
N PHE A 46 6.46 1.74 -9.51
CA PHE A 46 6.61 2.32 -10.83
C PHE A 46 7.87 1.79 -11.50
N VAL A 47 7.81 1.58 -12.81
CA VAL A 47 8.95 1.32 -13.66
C VAL A 47 9.08 2.45 -14.66
N MET A 48 10.31 2.87 -14.93
CA MET A 48 10.60 3.75 -16.04
C MET A 48 10.99 2.90 -17.25
N VAL A 49 10.17 2.96 -18.29
CA VAL A 49 10.51 2.40 -19.61
C VAL A 49 11.30 3.43 -20.40
N HIS A 50 12.36 3.01 -21.07
CA HIS A 50 13.28 3.91 -21.77
C HIS A 50 13.36 3.59 -23.25
N THR A 51 13.55 4.61 -24.07
CA THR A 51 13.89 4.50 -25.50
C THR A 51 15.06 5.44 -25.76
N TRP A 52 16.12 4.91 -26.36
CA TRP A 52 17.33 5.67 -26.67
C TRP A 52 17.08 6.72 -27.76
N ALA A 53 18.03 7.63 -27.94
CA ALA A 53 17.91 8.72 -28.92
C ALA A 53 17.80 8.23 -30.38
N ASP A 54 18.34 7.05 -30.68
CA ASP A 54 18.24 6.39 -31.99
C ASP A 54 16.89 5.66 -32.21
N GLY A 55 15.98 5.73 -31.25
CA GLY A 55 14.68 5.07 -31.29
C GLY A 55 14.69 3.60 -30.84
N SER A 56 15.85 3.04 -30.50
CA SER A 56 15.95 1.68 -29.98
C SER A 56 15.40 1.58 -28.55
N LYS A 57 14.80 0.43 -28.22
CA LYS A 57 14.25 0.18 -26.88
C LYS A 57 15.39 0.05 -25.87
N GLY A 58 15.33 0.85 -24.80
CA GLY A 58 16.27 0.80 -23.70
C GLY A 58 15.89 -0.20 -22.62
N LEU A 59 16.72 -0.26 -21.57
CA LEU A 59 16.42 -1.03 -20.37
C LEU A 59 15.31 -0.36 -19.55
N ASN A 60 14.49 -1.17 -18.89
CA ASN A 60 13.54 -0.70 -17.91
C ASN A 60 14.24 -0.53 -16.55
N PHE A 61 13.97 0.58 -15.88
CA PHE A 61 14.54 0.88 -14.56
C PHE A 61 13.45 0.85 -13.50
N GLY A 62 13.78 0.35 -12.31
CA GLY A 62 12.86 0.27 -11.18
C GLY A 62 13.06 -1.01 -10.36
N PRO A 63 12.15 -1.30 -9.42
CA PRO A 63 10.97 -0.49 -9.09
C PRO A 63 11.33 0.82 -8.37
N PHE A 64 10.48 1.83 -8.57
CA PHE A 64 10.46 3.11 -7.87
C PHE A 64 9.21 3.17 -6.98
N GLY A 65 9.32 3.79 -5.80
CA GLY A 65 8.21 3.94 -4.86
C GLY A 65 7.27 5.12 -5.19
N ALA A 66 7.69 6.01 -6.10
CA ALA A 66 6.90 7.13 -6.59
C ALA A 66 7.39 7.58 -7.97
N VAL A 67 6.51 8.26 -8.73
CA VAL A 67 6.85 8.86 -10.03
C VAL A 67 8.03 9.83 -9.92
N GLY A 68 8.03 10.70 -8.90
CA GLY A 68 9.12 11.67 -8.69
C GLY A 68 10.48 11.02 -8.38
N GLU A 69 10.51 9.81 -7.82
CA GLU A 69 11.77 9.04 -7.64
C GLU A 69 12.33 8.61 -9.01
N ALA A 70 11.46 8.14 -9.92
CA ALA A 70 11.85 7.77 -11.27
C ALA A 70 12.33 8.98 -12.08
N GLU A 71 11.65 10.12 -11.97
CA GLU A 71 12.05 11.37 -12.64
C GLU A 71 13.38 11.91 -12.12
N THR A 72 13.58 11.89 -10.80
CA THR A 72 14.86 12.30 -10.19
C THR A 72 15.99 11.39 -10.64
N PHE A 73 15.73 10.08 -10.71
CA PHE A 73 16.69 9.11 -11.24
C PHE A 73 17.04 9.41 -12.71
N ALA A 74 16.04 9.66 -13.56
CA ALA A 74 16.24 10.00 -14.97
C ALA A 74 17.09 11.28 -15.13
N LYS A 75 16.75 12.35 -14.40
CA LYS A 75 17.48 13.62 -14.41
C LYS A 75 18.93 13.45 -13.95
N LYS A 76 19.17 12.63 -12.92
CA LYS A 76 20.51 12.41 -12.39
C LYS A 76 21.41 11.65 -13.35
N MET A 77 20.85 10.67 -14.05
CA MET A 77 21.60 9.80 -14.94
C MET A 77 21.77 10.40 -16.34
N SER A 78 20.94 11.39 -16.70
CA SER A 78 20.99 12.08 -18.00
C SER A 78 21.01 11.10 -19.18
N PHE A 79 20.23 10.02 -19.10
CA PHE A 79 20.10 9.07 -20.19
C PHE A 79 19.47 9.79 -21.39
N GLY A 80 20.24 10.02 -22.45
CA GLY A 80 19.72 10.60 -23.68
C GLY A 80 18.57 9.76 -24.25
N GLY A 81 17.65 10.36 -24.99
CA GLY A 81 16.43 9.70 -25.48
C GLY A 81 15.19 10.11 -24.69
N THR A 82 14.22 9.20 -24.57
CA THR A 82 12.92 9.45 -23.91
C THR A 82 12.62 8.39 -22.85
N GLY A 83 11.92 8.78 -21.80
CA GLY A 83 11.49 7.88 -20.72
C GLY A 83 10.01 8.08 -20.39
N LYS A 84 9.32 6.99 -20.06
CA LYS A 84 7.93 7.03 -19.57
C LYS A 84 7.83 6.23 -18.28
N VAL A 85 7.16 6.79 -17.29
CA VAL A 85 6.86 6.09 -16.04
C VAL A 85 5.58 5.29 -16.21
N VAL A 86 5.63 4.02 -15.86
CA VAL A 86 4.53 3.06 -15.96
C VAL A 86 4.24 2.51 -14.56
N PRO A 87 3.00 2.58 -14.07
CA PRO A 87 2.63 1.93 -12.82
C PRO A 87 2.68 0.41 -12.99
N LEU A 88 3.23 -0.27 -11.99
CA LEU A 88 3.21 -1.72 -11.87
C LEU A 88 1.99 -2.10 -11.03
N THR A 89 1.09 -2.90 -11.61
CA THR A 89 0.01 -3.51 -10.85
C THR A 89 0.61 -4.48 -9.84
N SER A 90 0.38 -4.21 -8.55
CA SER A 90 0.90 -5.03 -7.46
C SER A 90 0.23 -6.41 -7.46
N SER A 91 1.03 -7.48 -7.42
CA SER A 91 0.53 -8.85 -7.30
C SER A 91 -0.16 -9.08 -5.96
N GLY A 92 0.31 -8.43 -4.89
CA GLY A 92 -0.32 -8.49 -3.57
C GLY A 92 -1.73 -7.94 -3.59
N ILE A 93 -1.98 -6.82 -4.28
CA ILE A 93 -3.33 -6.24 -4.43
C ILE A 93 -4.25 -7.21 -5.17
N MET A 94 -3.77 -7.87 -6.23
CA MET A 94 -4.58 -8.86 -6.95
C MET A 94 -4.94 -10.06 -6.06
N LEU A 95 -3.99 -10.58 -5.28
CA LEU A 95 -4.24 -11.66 -4.32
C LEU A 95 -5.19 -11.20 -3.22
N ALA A 96 -5.00 -10.01 -2.65
CA ALA A 96 -5.88 -9.46 -1.63
C ALA A 96 -7.31 -9.22 -2.15
N ASN A 97 -7.47 -8.89 -3.43
CA ASN A 97 -8.80 -8.78 -4.05
C ASN A 97 -9.47 -10.13 -4.27
N HIS A 98 -8.69 -11.18 -4.51
CA HIS A 98 -9.17 -12.55 -4.70
C HIS A 98 -9.52 -13.24 -3.37
N ASP A 99 -8.57 -13.25 -2.42
CA ASP A 99 -8.66 -14.02 -1.17
C ASP A 99 -9.15 -13.20 0.03
N GLY A 100 -9.15 -11.87 -0.09
CA GLY A 100 -9.27 -10.96 1.04
C GLY A 100 -7.97 -10.80 1.81
N LYS A 101 -7.85 -9.70 2.55
CA LYS A 101 -6.71 -9.36 3.40
C LYS A 101 -7.14 -9.33 4.88
N LYS A 102 -7.40 -10.51 5.43
CA LYS A 102 -7.99 -10.71 6.77
C LYS A 102 -7.14 -10.16 7.91
N ASP A 103 -5.81 -10.18 7.76
CA ASP A 103 -4.86 -9.59 8.72
C ASP A 103 -4.84 -8.06 8.71
N GLY A 104 -5.79 -7.44 8.00
CA GLY A 104 -5.99 -6.01 7.94
C GLY A 104 -4.99 -5.32 7.01
N TRP A 105 -5.53 -4.56 6.06
CA TRP A 105 -4.76 -3.64 5.24
C TRP A 105 -5.58 -2.37 5.01
N PRO A 106 -4.98 -1.16 5.09
CA PRO A 106 -5.71 0.06 4.81
C PRO A 106 -6.39 0.02 3.45
N GLY A 107 -7.70 0.33 3.44
CA GLY A 107 -8.52 0.27 2.22
C GLY A 107 -9.25 -1.06 2.03
N TYR A 108 -9.01 -2.08 2.86
CA TYR A 108 -9.76 -3.34 2.88
C TYR A 108 -10.65 -3.42 4.13
N CYS A 109 -11.60 -4.35 4.14
CA CYS A 109 -12.49 -4.57 5.27
C CYS A 109 -11.70 -5.16 6.46
N TRP A 110 -11.70 -4.45 7.59
CA TRP A 110 -11.04 -4.88 8.84
C TRP A 110 -11.85 -5.90 9.66
N ASN A 111 -12.97 -6.42 9.15
CA ASN A 111 -13.66 -7.52 9.80
C ASN A 111 -12.79 -8.80 9.67
N PRO A 112 -12.43 -9.50 10.77
CA PRO A 112 -11.60 -10.70 10.74
C PRO A 112 -12.16 -11.83 9.85
N GLU A 113 -13.48 -11.85 9.62
CA GLU A 113 -14.16 -12.82 8.77
C GLU A 113 -14.25 -12.38 7.29
N CYS A 114 -13.69 -11.21 6.94
CA CYS A 114 -13.74 -10.65 5.58
C CYS A 114 -12.36 -10.37 5.00
N GLY A 115 -11.82 -9.16 5.18
CA GLY A 115 -10.63 -8.73 4.46
C GLY A 115 -10.86 -8.24 3.02
N HIS A 116 -12.09 -8.27 2.49
CA HIS A 116 -12.32 -7.92 1.08
C HIS A 116 -12.32 -6.41 0.81
N ALA A 117 -12.06 -6.10 -0.44
CA ALA A 117 -12.03 -4.73 -0.92
C ALA A 117 -13.43 -4.09 -0.88
N PRO A 118 -13.51 -2.75 -0.83
CA PRO A 118 -14.76 -2.10 -0.49
C PRO A 118 -15.81 -2.14 -1.60
N TRP A 119 -15.41 -2.39 -2.85
CA TRP A 119 -16.34 -2.60 -3.97
C TRP A 119 -17.03 -3.97 -3.93
N THR A 120 -16.56 -4.87 -3.06
CA THR A 120 -17.20 -6.17 -2.81
C THR A 120 -18.35 -6.06 -1.79
N HIS A 121 -18.58 -4.86 -1.23
CA HIS A 121 -19.61 -4.63 -0.23
C HIS A 121 -20.82 -3.86 -0.78
N ALA A 122 -21.99 -4.17 -0.23
CA ALA A 122 -23.25 -3.49 -0.52
C ALA A 122 -23.17 -2.00 -0.18
N VAL A 123 -23.89 -1.19 -0.94
CA VAL A 123 -24.12 0.20 -0.57
C VAL A 123 -25.15 0.22 0.56
N ASP A 124 -24.80 0.88 1.67
CA ASP A 124 -25.68 1.06 2.84
C ASP A 124 -25.63 2.53 3.28
N GLY A 125 -26.48 3.35 2.65
CA GLY A 125 -26.52 4.80 2.81
C GLY A 125 -25.18 5.45 2.45
N ALA A 126 -24.63 6.24 3.38
CA ALA A 126 -23.30 6.86 3.24
C ALA A 126 -22.14 5.90 3.58
N SER A 127 -22.45 4.63 3.88
CA SER A 127 -21.50 3.61 4.29
C SER A 127 -21.57 2.38 3.38
N ARG A 128 -20.85 1.33 3.76
CA ARG A 128 -20.86 0.04 3.07
C ARG A 128 -21.38 -1.03 4.03
N GLY A 129 -22.33 -1.83 3.54
CA GLY A 129 -23.00 -2.90 4.27
C GLY A 129 -22.25 -4.24 4.16
N LYS A 130 -23.03 -5.33 4.09
CA LYS A 130 -22.53 -6.71 3.99
C LYS A 130 -21.65 -6.91 2.76
N CYS A 131 -20.65 -7.80 2.86
CA CYS A 131 -19.96 -8.32 1.68
C CYS A 131 -20.93 -9.13 0.81
N HIS A 132 -20.82 -9.00 -0.51
CA HIS A 132 -21.64 -9.71 -1.48
C HIS A 132 -21.16 -11.13 -1.80
N LEU A 133 -19.94 -11.50 -1.39
CA LEU A 133 -19.48 -12.87 -1.51
C LEU A 133 -20.27 -13.75 -0.56
N GLU A 134 -20.97 -14.74 -1.09
CA GLU A 134 -21.80 -15.67 -0.32
C GLU A 134 -21.00 -16.46 0.71
N THR A 135 -19.69 -16.64 0.46
CA THR A 135 -18.73 -17.31 1.34
C THR A 135 -18.22 -16.42 2.47
N CYS A 136 -18.60 -15.14 2.52
CA CYS A 136 -18.14 -14.19 3.52
C CYS A 136 -19.22 -13.89 4.56
N ASN A 137 -18.88 -14.09 5.83
CA ASN A 137 -19.82 -13.96 6.96
C ASN A 137 -19.85 -12.56 7.58
N CYS A 138 -19.10 -11.58 7.05
CA CYS A 138 -19.15 -10.24 7.62
C CYS A 138 -20.51 -9.58 7.40
N ASP A 139 -20.97 -8.90 8.44
CA ASP A 139 -22.23 -8.18 8.51
C ASP A 139 -22.10 -6.75 7.95
N LYS A 140 -20.94 -6.12 8.12
CA LYS A 140 -20.68 -4.74 7.73
C LYS A 140 -19.23 -4.50 7.33
N PHE A 141 -19.02 -3.57 6.40
CA PHE A 141 -17.69 -3.09 6.06
C PHE A 141 -17.06 -2.31 7.22
N VAL A 142 -15.87 -2.72 7.64
CA VAL A 142 -15.08 -2.01 8.66
C VAL A 142 -13.92 -1.29 7.98
N LYS A 143 -14.01 0.05 7.88
CA LYS A 143 -13.07 0.87 7.09
C LYS A 143 -11.65 0.96 7.67
N ASP A 144 -11.56 1.10 8.98
CA ASP A 144 -10.31 1.35 9.69
C ASP A 144 -10.13 0.31 10.80
N ASP A 145 -8.88 0.03 11.15
CA ASP A 145 -8.49 -0.82 12.29
C ASP A 145 -9.28 -0.41 13.55
N PRO A 146 -10.16 -1.28 14.08
CA PRO A 146 -10.95 -1.00 15.27
C PRO A 146 -10.09 -0.63 16.48
N SER A 147 -8.86 -1.16 16.59
CA SER A 147 -7.95 -0.86 17.68
C SER A 147 -7.48 0.61 17.69
N LEU A 148 -7.57 1.31 16.56
CA LEU A 148 -7.20 2.72 16.44
C LEU A 148 -8.33 3.68 16.87
N LYS A 149 -9.59 3.23 16.92
CA LYS A 149 -10.75 4.09 17.24
C LYS A 149 -10.72 4.62 18.68
N GLY A 150 -9.98 3.99 19.59
CA GLY A 150 -9.83 4.44 20.98
C GLY A 150 -8.89 5.64 21.20
N LYS A 151 -8.10 6.06 20.19
CA LYS A 151 -7.04 7.09 20.36
C LYS A 151 -7.32 8.46 19.74
N LYS A 152 -8.48 8.67 19.09
CA LYS A 152 -8.82 9.99 18.51
C LYS A 152 -9.47 10.94 19.53
N LYS A 153 -8.66 11.67 20.30
CA LYS A 153 -9.06 13.03 20.72
C LYS A 153 -8.93 13.93 19.49
N THR A 154 -10.05 14.18 18.82
CA THR A 154 -10.13 15.05 17.65
C THR A 154 -9.86 16.49 18.09
N VAL A 155 -8.61 16.96 17.98
CA VAL A 155 -8.34 18.41 17.97
C VAL A 155 -8.66 18.89 16.56
N ALA A 156 -9.76 19.61 16.41
CA ALA A 156 -10.15 20.24 15.16
C ALA A 156 -8.99 21.13 14.64
N ARG A 157 -8.38 20.75 13.51
CA ARG A 157 -7.46 21.65 12.80
C ARG A 157 -8.30 22.70 12.09
N LYS A 158 -8.10 23.98 12.47
CA LYS A 158 -8.55 25.15 11.72
C LYS A 158 -8.09 25.02 10.26
N ALA A 159 -9.01 25.27 9.33
CA ALA A 159 -8.75 25.29 7.90
C ALA A 159 -7.66 26.32 7.58
N GLY A 160 -6.49 25.84 7.13
CA GLY A 160 -5.45 26.67 6.53
C GLY A 160 -5.73 26.83 5.04
N THR A 161 -5.88 28.08 4.61
CA THR A 161 -6.02 28.51 3.20
C THR A 161 -4.92 27.91 2.31
N SER A 162 -5.32 27.19 1.26
CA SER A 162 -4.45 26.72 0.19
C SER A 162 -3.99 27.89 -0.68
N LYS A 163 -2.67 28.13 -0.74
CA LYS A 163 -2.07 28.93 -1.82
C LYS A 163 -1.73 28.02 -3.00
N GLY A 164 -2.07 28.50 -4.20
CA GLY A 164 -1.98 27.77 -5.46
C GLY A 164 -0.58 27.35 -5.85
N VAL A 165 -0.54 26.28 -6.64
CA VAL A 165 0.64 25.68 -7.25
C VAL A 165 1.16 26.64 -8.33
N ASN A 166 2.38 27.13 -8.17
CA ASN A 166 3.16 27.62 -9.30
C ASN A 166 4.19 26.54 -9.66
N GLU A 167 4.09 26.14 -10.93
CA GLU A 167 5.08 25.57 -11.84
C GLU A 167 6.50 25.34 -11.31
N LEU A 168 6.97 24.09 -11.43
CA LEU A 168 8.25 23.68 -12.04
C LEU A 168 8.33 22.14 -12.13
#